data_AF-A0A922ZQQ0-F1
#
_entry.id   AF-A0A922ZQQ0-F1
#
_cell.length_a   1.000
_cell.length_b   1.000
_cell.length_c   1.000
_cell.angle_alpha   90.00
_cell.angle_beta   90.00
_cell.angle_gamma   90.00
#
_symmetry.space_group_name_H-M   'P 1'
#
loop_
_entity.id
_entity.type
_entity.pdbx_description
1 polymer ?
#
loop_
_entity_poly.entity_id
_entity_poly.type
_entity_poly.pdbx_seq_one_letter_code
_entity_poly.pdbx_strand_id
1 'polypeptide(L)'
;MDIFAIILWPIKWAIEAILVGFHTLFTVMGLESEAGLTWVLSIAGLVVVVRAALIPIFVRQIQNQRKMLEISPDLKKIQDKYRGKRDQFSREAMSRETMALYKKHGT
;
A
#
# COMPACT_ATOMS: atom_id res chain seq x y z
N MET A 1 20.71 -20.25 10.33
CA MET A 1 20.27 -18.85 10.16
C MET A 1 18.76 -18.85 10.08
N ASP A 2 18.10 -18.14 10.98
CA ASP A 2 16.64 -18.11 11.05
C ASP A 2 16.06 -17.35 9.84
N ILE A 3 15.08 -17.94 9.16
CA ILE A 3 14.40 -17.35 7.99
C ILE A 3 13.86 -15.95 8.31
N PHE A 4 13.38 -15.75 9.54
CA PHE A 4 12.93 -14.45 10.04
C PHE A 4 14.03 -13.39 10.00
N ALA A 5 15.26 -13.72 10.36
CA ALA A 5 16.37 -12.78 10.35
C ALA A 5 16.74 -12.36 8.91
N ILE A 6 16.68 -13.30 7.95
CA ILE A 6 16.99 -13.03 6.55
C ILE A 6 15.98 -12.04 5.94
N ILE A 7 14.69 -12.20 6.24
CA ILE A 7 13.63 -11.32 5.73
C ILE A 7 13.67 -9.93 6.39
N LEU A 8 13.99 -9.87 7.69
CA LEU A 8 14.03 -8.61 8.43
C LEU A 8 15.32 -7.82 8.22
N TRP A 9 16.41 -8.47 7.78
CA TRP A 9 17.73 -7.84 7.66
C TRP A 9 17.73 -6.55 6.82
N PRO A 10 17.13 -6.49 5.61
CA PRO A 10 17.10 -5.25 4.82
C PRO A 10 16.31 -4.13 5.51
N ILE A 11 15.20 -4.49 6.17
CA ILE A 11 14.34 -3.53 6.87
C ILE A 11 15.06 -2.97 8.10
N LYS A 12 15.71 -3.84 8.88
CA LYS A 12 16.53 -3.44 10.02
C LYS A 12 17.63 -2.47 9.58
N TRP A 13 18.37 -2.82 8.55
CA TRP A 13 19.44 -1.96 8.02
C TRP A 13 18.92 -0.58 7.62
N ALA A 14 17.77 -0.51 6.93
CA ALA A 14 17.17 0.76 6.52
C ALA A 14 16.74 1.62 7.72
N ILE A 15 16.06 1.02 8.71
CA ILE A 15 15.63 1.72 9.94
C ILE A 15 16.83 2.24 10.71
N GLU A 16 17.86 1.39 10.88
CA GLU A 16 19.10 1.74 11.57
C GLU A 16 19.83 2.88 10.87
N ALA A 17 19.98 2.81 9.54
CA ALA A 17 20.61 3.87 8.75
C ALA A 17 19.89 5.22 8.89
N ILE A 18 18.56 5.22 8.84
CA ILE A 18 17.77 6.45 9.01
C ILE A 18 17.88 6.98 10.44
N LEU A 19 17.75 6.11 11.44
CA LEU A 19 17.79 6.49 12.85
C LEU A 19 19.16 7.07 13.24
N VAL A 20 20.26 6.39 12.86
CA VAL A 20 21.63 6.88 13.07
C VAL A 20 21.87 8.16 12.28
N GLY A 21 21.35 8.27 11.06
CA GLY A 21 21.44 9.48 10.25
C GLY A 21 20.82 10.70 10.94
N PHE A 22 19.60 10.57 11.49
CA PHE A 22 18.99 11.66 12.24
C PHE A 22 19.68 11.92 13.58
N HIS A 23 20.05 10.87 14.32
CA HIS A 23 20.71 11.02 15.62
C HIS A 23 22.05 11.76 15.47
N THR A 24 22.87 11.34 14.50
CA THR A 24 24.13 12.02 14.18
C THR A 24 23.91 13.45 13.69
N LEU A 25 22.90 13.70 12.84
CA LEU A 25 22.56 15.05 12.40
C LEU A 25 22.24 15.96 13.59
N PHE A 26 21.40 15.51 14.52
CA PHE A 26 21.04 16.26 15.71
C PHE A 26 22.23 16.46 16.65
N THR A 27 23.08 15.45 16.82
CA THR A 27 24.31 15.57 17.62
C THR A 27 25.29 16.58 17.02
N VAL A 28 25.49 16.57 15.69
CA VAL A 28 26.34 17.54 15.00
C VAL A 28 25.77 18.97 15.08
N MET A 29 24.45 19.11 15.15
CA MET A 29 23.79 20.42 15.38
C MET A 29 23.90 20.93 16.83
N GLY A 30 24.60 20.22 17.72
CA GLY A 30 24.90 20.65 19.08
C GLY A 30 23.96 20.08 20.15
N LEU A 31 23.10 19.12 19.80
CA LEU A 31 22.33 18.38 20.80
C LEU A 31 23.18 17.28 21.44
N GLU A 32 23.05 17.10 22.75
CA GLU A 32 23.75 16.05 23.46
C GLU A 32 23.29 14.66 22.99
N SER A 33 24.23 13.75 22.72
CA SER A 33 23.94 12.42 22.15
C SER A 33 23.11 11.53 23.07
N GLU A 34 23.30 11.67 24.38
CA GLU A 34 22.58 10.90 25.41
C GLU A 34 21.28 11.57 25.84
N ALA A 35 21.02 12.81 25.41
CA ALA A 35 19.80 13.50 25.76
C ALA A 35 18.58 12.82 25.13
N GLY A 36 17.53 12.64 25.94
CA GLY A 36 16.26 12.07 25.49
C GLY A 36 15.62 12.87 24.34
N LEU A 37 15.85 14.19 24.29
CA LEU A 37 15.36 15.05 23.21
C LEU A 37 15.93 14.64 21.83
N THR A 38 17.22 14.33 21.77
CA THR A 38 17.91 13.89 20.54
C THR A 38 17.28 12.60 20.00
N TRP A 39 16.98 11.65 20.90
CA TRP A 39 16.29 10.41 20.55
C TRP A 39 14.86 10.64 20.04
N VAL A 40 14.09 11.48 20.73
CA VAL A 40 12.71 11.80 20.33
C VAL A 40 12.68 12.44 18.94
N LEU A 41 13.56 13.41 18.67
CA LEU A 41 13.66 14.05 17.36
C LEU A 41 14.10 13.08 16.27
N SER A 42 15.01 12.16 16.60
CA SER A 42 15.48 11.13 15.66
C SER A 42 14.36 10.16 15.27
N ILE A 43 13.57 9.71 16.25
CA ILE A 43 12.42 8.84 16.03
C ILE A 43 11.33 9.59 15.24
N ALA A 44 11.07 10.86 15.56
CA ALA A 44 10.13 11.68 14.80
C ALA A 44 10.56 11.81 13.33
N GLY A 45 11.86 12.05 13.08
CA GLY A 45 12.45 12.08 11.74
C GLY A 45 12.25 10.76 10.98
N LEU A 46 12.55 9.63 11.63
CA LEU A 46 12.30 8.29 11.09
C LEU A 46 10.83 8.12 10.67
N VAL A 47 9.88 8.48 11.53
CA VAL A 47 8.45 8.37 11.24
C VAL A 47 8.07 9.20 10.02
N VAL A 48 8.56 10.45 9.93
CA VAL A 48 8.28 11.33 8.78
C VAL A 48 8.84 10.73 7.49
N VAL A 49 10.08 10.23 7.49
CA VAL A 49 10.69 9.62 6.31
C VAL A 49 9.92 8.39 5.85
N VAL A 50 9.58 7.48 6.78
CA VAL A 50 8.80 6.28 6.45
C VAL A 50 7.43 6.67 5.89
N ARG A 51 6.74 7.63 6.52
CA ARG A 51 5.43 8.10 6.03
C ARG A 51 5.53 8.73 4.65
N ALA A 52 6.55 9.55 4.40
CA ALA A 52 6.80 10.16 3.09
C ALA A 52 7.07 9.10 2.01
N ALA A 53 7.89 8.09 2.31
CA ALA A 53 8.18 6.99 1.39
C ALA A 53 6.93 6.16 1.03
N LEU A 54 5.94 6.08 1.92
CA LEU A 54 4.68 5.40 1.67
C LEU A 54 3.69 6.21 0.82
N ILE A 55 3.84 7.52 0.68
CA ILE A 55 2.94 8.38 -0.13
C ILE A 55 2.74 7.85 -1.56
N PRO A 56 3.78 7.55 -2.37
CA PRO A 56 3.56 7.04 -3.73
C PRO A 56 2.80 5.71 -3.77
N ILE A 57 3.00 4.84 -2.77
CA ILE A 57 2.26 3.59 -2.61
C ILE A 57 0.79 3.89 -2.33
N PHE A 58 0.51 4.78 -1.37
CA PHE A 58 -0.86 5.18 -1.05
C PHE A 58 -1.56 5.83 -2.23
N VAL A 59 -0.88 6.65 -3.02
CA VAL A 59 -1.45 7.25 -4.25
C VAL A 59 -1.85 6.15 -5.24
N ARG A 60 -0.98 5.18 -5.50
CA ARG A 60 -1.31 4.02 -6.36
C ARG A 60 -2.46 3.19 -5.79
N GLN A 61 -2.49 2.99 -4.48
CA GLN A 61 -3.56 2.28 -3.79
C GLN A 61 -4.92 3.01 -3.93
N ILE A 62 -4.94 4.34 -3.83
CA ILE A 62 -6.14 5.15 -4.04
C ILE A 62 -6.61 5.07 -5.50
N GLN A 63 -5.69 5.15 -6.46
CA GLN A 63 -6.03 5.03 -7.88
C GLN A 63 -6.66 3.67 -8.20
N ASN A 64 -6.12 2.57 -7.67
CA ASN A 64 -6.68 1.24 -7.86
C ASN A 64 -8.08 1.11 -7.23
N GLN A 65 -8.31 1.70 -6.05
CA GLN A 65 -9.64 1.75 -5.44
C GLN A 65 -10.64 2.55 -6.28
N ARG A 66 -10.22 3.68 -6.86
CA ARG A 66 -11.07 4.49 -7.76
C ARG A 66 -11.49 3.72 -9.01
N LYS A 67 -10.57 3.01 -9.67
CA LYS A 67 -10.89 2.16 -10.83
C LYS A 67 -11.95 1.11 -10.51
N MET A 68 -11.92 0.53 -9.31
CA MET A 68 -12.94 -0.43 -8.88
C MET A 68 -14.33 0.21 -8.72
N LEU A 69 -14.38 1.46 -8.25
CA LEU A 69 -15.63 2.21 -8.15
C LEU A 69 -16.23 2.53 -9.53
N GLU A 70 -15.39 2.81 -10.53
CA GLU A 70 -15.82 3.05 -11.91
C GLU A 70 -16.43 1.80 -12.57
N ILE A 71 -15.94 0.60 -12.23
CA ILE A 71 -16.46 -0.68 -12.77
C ILE A 71 -17.79 -1.08 -12.09
N SER A 72 -18.00 -0.66 -10.84
CA SER A 72 -19.19 -1.00 -10.05
C SER A 72 -20.54 -0.81 -10.76
N PRO A 73 -20.84 0.34 -11.43
CA PRO A 73 -22.10 0.53 -12.13
C PRO A 73 -22.30 -0.42 -13.30
N ASP A 74 -21.27 -0.70 -14.10
CA ASP A 74 -21.39 -1.61 -15.24
C ASP A 74 -21.50 -3.06 -14.81
N LEU A 75 -20.81 -3.43 -13.73
CA LEU A 75 -21.00 -4.72 -13.08
C LEU A 75 -22.45 -4.89 -12.58
N LYS A 76 -23.05 -3.85 -12.00
CA LYS A 76 -24.47 -3.86 -11.60
C LYS A 76 -25.40 -4.05 -12.80
N LYS A 77 -25.15 -3.38 -13.93
CA LYS A 77 -25.97 -3.58 -15.15
C LYS A 77 -25.92 -5.03 -15.64
N ILE A 78 -24.75 -5.68 -15.61
CA ILE A 78 -24.62 -7.10 -15.95
C ILE A 78 -25.40 -7.95 -14.94
N GLN A 79 -25.26 -7.69 -13.65
CA GLN A 79 -26.01 -8.41 -12.62
C GLN A 79 -27.53 -8.27 -12.79
N ASP A 80 -28.02 -7.06 -13.09
CA ASP A 80 -29.44 -6.78 -13.30
C ASP A 80 -29.97 -7.45 -14.58
N LYS A 81 -29.19 -7.47 -15.68
CA LYS A 81 -29.55 -8.14 -16.96
C LYS A 81 -29.83 -9.65 -16.79
N TYR A 82 -29.15 -10.28 -15.84
CA TYR A 82 -29.30 -11.71 -15.55
C TYR A 82 -30.01 -11.97 -14.22
N ARG A 83 -30.58 -10.95 -13.59
CA ARG A 83 -31.29 -11.09 -12.31
C ARG A 83 -32.49 -12.01 -12.47
N GLY A 84 -32.60 -12.99 -11.58
CA GLY A 84 -33.67 -13.99 -11.61
C GLY A 84 -33.47 -15.13 -12.63
N LYS A 85 -32.45 -15.08 -13.49
CA LYS A 85 -32.10 -16.17 -14.41
C LYS A 85 -31.25 -17.20 -13.69
N ARG A 86 -31.71 -18.45 -13.65
CA ARG A 86 -31.05 -19.57 -12.95
C ARG A 86 -30.57 -20.67 -13.87
N ASP A 87 -30.78 -20.54 -15.17
CA ASP A 87 -30.28 -21.46 -16.18
C ASP A 87 -28.75 -21.43 -16.24
N GLN A 88 -28.17 -22.60 -16.52
CA GLN A 88 -26.72 -22.79 -16.58
C GLN A 88 -26.08 -21.87 -17.63
N PHE A 89 -26.74 -21.71 -18.78
CA PHE A 89 -26.31 -20.83 -19.86
C PHE A 89 -26.25 -19.36 -19.44
N SER A 90 -27.25 -18.85 -18.72
CA SER A 90 -27.26 -17.46 -18.22
C SER A 90 -26.17 -17.20 -17.19
N ARG A 91 -25.86 -18.18 -16.32
CA ARG A 91 -24.74 -18.06 -15.38
C ARG A 91 -23.40 -17.99 -16.09
N GLU A 92 -23.23 -18.83 -17.11
CA GLU A 92 -22.01 -18.85 -17.92
C GLU A 92 -21.86 -17.56 -18.73
N ALA A 93 -22.95 -17.07 -19.32
CA ALA A 93 -22.98 -15.79 -20.02
C ALA A 93 -22.68 -14.61 -19.10
N MET A 94 -23.24 -14.57 -17.89
CA MET A 94 -22.93 -13.56 -16.87
C MET A 94 -21.43 -13.58 -16.50
N SER A 95 -20.84 -14.75 -16.30
CA SER A 95 -19.41 -14.89 -15.99
C SER A 95 -18.52 -14.39 -17.14
N ARG A 96 -18.86 -14.73 -18.40
CA ARG A 96 -18.15 -14.24 -19.59
C ARG A 96 -18.26 -12.73 -19.75
N GLU A 97 -19.45 -12.14 -19.59
CA GLU A 97 -19.63 -10.69 -19.68
C GLU A 97 -18.89 -9.94 -18.57
N THR A 98 -18.89 -10.49 -17.36
CA THR A 98 -18.13 -9.94 -16.22
C THR A 98 -16.62 -9.98 -16.48
N MET A 99 -16.10 -11.11 -16.98
CA MET A 99 -14.69 -11.23 -17.38
C MET A 99 -14.32 -10.27 -18.52
N ALA A 100 -15.21 -10.10 -19.51
CA ALA A 100 -15.01 -9.15 -20.60
C ALA A 100 -15.00 -7.69 -20.10
N LEU A 101 -15.83 -7.37 -19.10
CA LEU A 101 -15.84 -6.06 -18.45
C LEU A 101 -14.48 -5.77 -17.79
N TYR A 102 -13.97 -6.68 -16.95
CA TYR A 102 -12.64 -6.51 -16.32
C TYR A 102 -11.54 -6.32 -17.37
N LYS A 103 -11.51 -7.18 -18.40
CA LYS A 103 -10.53 -7.09 -19.51
C LYS A 103 -10.59 -5.76 -20.25
N LYS A 104 -11.79 -5.16 -20.42
CA LYS A 104 -11.97 -3.85 -21.07
C LYS A 104 -11.47 -2.70 -20.21
N HIS A 105 -11.58 -2.80 -18.89
CA HIS A 105 -11.15 -1.76 -17.95
C HIS A 105 -9.69 -1.91 -17.47
N GLY A 106 -8.97 -2.91 -17.98
CA GLY A 106 -7.55 -3.11 -17.68
C GLY A 106 -7.30 -3.57 -16.24
N THR A 107 -8.27 -4.27 -15.66
CA THR A 107 -8.18 -5.01 -14.39
C THR A 107 -8.19 -6.50 -14.62
#